data_AF-A0A7S3UYG7-F1
#
_entry.id   AF-A0A7S3UYG7-F1
#
_cell.length_a   1.000
_cell.length_b   1.000
_cell.length_c   1.000
_cell.angle_alpha   90.00
_cell.angle_beta   90.00
_cell.angle_gamma   90.00
#
_symmetry.space_group_name_H-M   'P 1'
#
loop_
_entity.id
_entity.type
_entity.pdbx_description
1 polymer ?
#
loop_
_entity_poly.entity_id
_entity_poly.type
_entity_poly.pdbx_seq_one_letter_code
_entity_poly.pdbx_strand_id
1 'polypeptide(L)'
;EGLSPDLVKSYLYQLLKGVAFCHSHRVLHRDLKPQNLLIDRSGQLKLADFGLARAFGIPIRMYTHEVVTLWYRAPEILLGSKHYSTPVDIWSIGCIFAEMANTHPLFPGDSEIDELFRIFRNMGTPNEETWPGVSSLPDYKLTFPQWRPMPMSKVARGLNSQEGQDLLASMLIYNPCKRITAKIALEHPYFSALKN
;
A
#
# COMPACT_ATOMS: atom_id res chain seq x y z
N GLU A 1 -12.13 -20.35 -0.52
CA GLU A 1 -11.19 -20.44 -1.66
C GLU A 1 -10.73 -19.02 -2.00
N GLY A 2 -9.47 -18.83 -2.39
CA GLY A 2 -8.92 -17.52 -2.73
C GLY A 2 -9.28 -17.06 -4.14
N LEU A 3 -8.95 -15.81 -4.49
CA LEU A 3 -9.11 -15.30 -5.86
C LEU A 3 -8.12 -16.00 -6.80
N SER A 4 -8.54 -16.23 -8.06
CA SER A 4 -7.61 -16.75 -9.06
C SER A 4 -6.55 -15.70 -9.42
N PRO A 5 -5.32 -16.09 -9.82
CA PRO A 5 -4.26 -15.14 -10.16
C PRO A 5 -4.66 -14.12 -11.24
N ASP A 6 -5.46 -14.52 -12.23
CA ASP A 6 -5.94 -13.62 -13.27
C ASP A 6 -6.99 -12.62 -12.76
N LEU A 7 -7.82 -13.04 -11.80
CA LEU A 7 -8.78 -12.14 -11.16
C LEU A 7 -8.06 -11.13 -10.26
N VAL A 8 -7.06 -11.55 -9.49
CA VAL A 8 -6.17 -10.65 -8.72
C VAL A 8 -5.53 -9.62 -9.64
N LYS A 9 -4.98 -10.06 -10.79
CA LYS A 9 -4.36 -9.18 -11.78
C LYS A 9 -5.36 -8.18 -12.37
N SER A 10 -6.56 -8.64 -12.73
CA SER A 10 -7.63 -7.78 -13.25
C SER A 10 -8.06 -6.71 -12.25
N TYR A 11 -8.33 -7.10 -10.99
CA TYR A 11 -8.73 -6.17 -9.95
C TYR A 11 -7.63 -5.17 -9.60
N LEU A 12 -6.37 -5.62 -9.50
CA LEU A 12 -5.23 -4.73 -9.27
C LEU A 12 -5.10 -3.70 -10.41
N TYR A 13 -5.24 -4.13 -11.65
CA TYR A 13 -5.16 -3.25 -12.81
C TYR A 13 -6.28 -2.19 -12.80
N GLN A 14 -7.52 -2.59 -12.53
CA GLN A 14 -8.66 -1.68 -12.42
C GLN A 14 -8.50 -0.68 -11.25
N LEU A 15 -8.03 -1.16 -10.09
CA LEU A 15 -7.72 -0.35 -8.92
C LEU A 15 -6.67 0.72 -9.24
N LEU A 16 -5.56 0.32 -9.88
CA LEU A 16 -4.51 1.25 -10.32
C LEU A 16 -5.03 2.27 -11.34
N LYS A 17 -5.89 1.87 -12.28
CA LYS A 17 -6.53 2.81 -13.22
C LYS A 17 -7.36 3.86 -12.51
N GLY A 18 -8.20 3.45 -11.56
CA GLY A 18 -9.02 4.36 -10.76
C GLY A 18 -8.16 5.35 -9.97
N VAL A 19 -7.13 4.85 -9.28
CA VAL A 19 -6.25 5.68 -8.45
C VAL A 19 -5.37 6.60 -9.31
N ALA A 20 -4.87 6.14 -10.46
CA ALA A 20 -4.13 6.98 -11.39
C ALA A 20 -4.97 8.16 -11.90
N PHE A 21 -6.27 7.94 -12.15
CA PHE A 21 -7.21 9.00 -12.50
C PHE A 21 -7.40 9.99 -11.36
N CYS A 22 -7.60 9.53 -10.11
CA CYS A 22 -7.69 10.41 -8.95
C CYS A 22 -6.42 11.27 -8.77
N HIS A 23 -5.25 10.63 -8.85
CA HIS A 23 -3.96 11.29 -8.69
C HIS A 23 -3.70 12.36 -9.76
N SER A 24 -4.09 12.12 -11.02
CA SER A 24 -3.94 13.12 -12.09
C SER A 24 -4.85 14.34 -11.89
N HIS A 25 -5.97 14.18 -11.18
CA HIS A 25 -6.90 15.24 -10.80
C HIS A 25 -6.62 15.81 -9.40
N ARG A 26 -5.43 15.54 -8.85
CA ARG A 26 -4.99 16.04 -7.54
C ARG A 26 -5.84 15.58 -6.35
N VAL A 27 -6.48 14.41 -6.48
CA VAL A 27 -7.28 13.77 -5.44
C VAL A 27 -6.51 12.59 -4.84
N LEU A 28 -6.39 12.58 -3.51
CA LEU A 28 -5.87 11.45 -2.74
C LEU A 28 -7.02 10.68 -2.11
N HIS A 29 -6.97 9.35 -2.11
CA HIS A 29 -8.03 8.54 -1.49
C HIS A 29 -7.86 8.44 0.03
N ARG A 30 -6.65 8.11 0.52
CA ARG A 30 -6.21 8.04 1.93
C ARG A 30 -6.82 6.93 2.78
N ASP A 31 -7.92 6.32 2.36
CA ASP A 31 -8.55 5.20 3.07
C ASP A 31 -8.81 4.01 2.14
N LEU A 32 -7.80 3.64 1.33
CA LEU A 32 -7.92 2.45 0.49
C LEU A 32 -7.83 1.20 1.36
N LYS A 33 -8.89 0.39 1.32
CA LYS A 33 -9.04 -0.89 2.01
C LYS A 33 -10.05 -1.75 1.25
N PRO A 34 -10.05 -3.09 1.41
CA PRO A 34 -10.96 -3.97 0.67
C PRO A 34 -12.43 -3.59 0.78
N GLN A 35 -12.87 -3.08 1.94
CA GLN A 35 -14.25 -2.65 2.18
C GLN A 35 -14.68 -1.47 1.28
N ASN A 36 -13.72 -0.67 0.79
CA ASN A 36 -13.96 0.48 -0.09
C ASN A 36 -13.80 0.13 -1.58
N LEU A 37 -13.63 -1.16 -1.91
CA LEU A 37 -13.54 -1.66 -3.28
C LEU A 37 -14.83 -2.41 -3.64
N LEU A 38 -15.68 -1.77 -4.44
CA LEU A 38 -16.95 -2.36 -4.86
C LEU A 38 -16.76 -3.15 -6.15
N ILE A 39 -17.27 -4.38 -6.18
CA ILE A 39 -17.19 -5.27 -7.33
C ILE A 39 -18.60 -5.64 -7.76
N ASP A 40 -18.91 -5.43 -9.05
CA ASP A 40 -20.19 -5.86 -9.61
C ASP A 40 -20.16 -7.29 -10.17
N ARG A 41 -21.33 -7.79 -10.59
CA ARG A 41 -21.48 -9.16 -11.15
C ARG A 41 -20.68 -9.39 -12.44
N SER A 42 -20.26 -8.33 -13.11
CA SER A 42 -19.44 -8.38 -14.31
C SER A 42 -17.94 -8.29 -14.02
N GLY A 43 -17.55 -8.27 -12.74
CA GLY A 43 -16.15 -8.19 -12.32
C GLY A 43 -15.54 -6.80 -12.49
N GLN A 44 -16.35 -5.74 -12.58
CA GLN A 44 -15.85 -4.37 -12.59
C GLN A 44 -15.62 -3.89 -11.17
N LEU A 45 -14.41 -3.41 -10.89
CA LEU A 45 -14.01 -2.83 -9.63
C LEU A 45 -14.17 -1.31 -9.68
N LYS A 46 -14.79 -0.73 -8.65
CA LYS A 46 -14.95 0.71 -8.47
C LYS A 46 -14.47 1.13 -7.08
N LEU A 47 -13.82 2.29 -7.03
CA LEU A 47 -13.45 2.96 -5.79
C LEU A 47 -14.69 3.58 -5.15
N ALA A 48 -14.86 3.37 -3.85
CA ALA A 48 -15.90 3.97 -3.04
C ALA A 48 -15.30 4.70 -1.83
N ASP A 49 -16.15 5.45 -1.13
CA ASP A 49 -15.81 6.18 0.09
C ASP A 49 -14.63 7.15 -0.05
N PHE A 50 -14.87 8.19 -0.85
CA PHE A 50 -14.03 9.39 -0.89
C PHE A 50 -14.28 10.33 0.31
N GLY A 51 -14.91 9.87 1.40
CA GLY A 51 -15.23 10.69 2.58
C GLY A 51 -14.00 11.30 3.26
N LEU A 52 -12.84 10.68 3.07
CA LEU A 52 -11.54 11.14 3.53
C LEU A 52 -10.67 11.73 2.40
N ALA A 53 -11.18 11.72 1.18
CA ALA A 53 -10.46 12.22 0.02
C ALA A 53 -10.35 13.75 0.06
N ARG A 54 -9.17 14.27 -0.28
CA ARG A 54 -8.91 15.71 -0.28
C ARG A 54 -7.95 16.09 -1.39
N ALA A 55 -8.08 17.35 -1.84
CA ALA A 55 -7.05 18.02 -2.63
C ALA A 55 -5.72 18.06 -1.85
N PHE A 56 -4.59 18.03 -2.57
CA PHE A 56 -3.26 18.13 -1.98
C PHE A 56 -3.11 19.32 -1.02
N GLY A 57 -2.35 19.15 0.07
CA GLY A 57 -1.89 20.26 0.91
C GLY A 57 -2.76 20.65 2.10
N ILE A 58 -3.87 19.98 2.37
CA ILE A 58 -4.70 20.25 3.57
C ILE A 58 -4.25 19.35 4.75
N PRO A 59 -3.81 19.90 5.89
CA PRO A 59 -3.44 19.13 7.08
C PRO A 59 -4.60 18.25 7.58
N ILE A 60 -4.27 17.05 8.07
CA ILE A 60 -5.24 16.17 8.75
C ILE A 60 -5.56 16.77 10.12
N ARG A 61 -6.85 16.99 10.41
CA ARG A 61 -7.31 17.04 11.80
C ARG A 61 -7.16 15.63 12.35
N MET A 62 -6.55 15.49 13.52
CA MET A 62 -6.45 14.21 14.24
C MET A 62 -7.83 13.55 14.26
N TYR A 63 -7.95 12.38 13.63
CA TYR A 63 -9.18 11.61 13.69
C TYR A 63 -9.32 11.04 15.10
N THR A 64 -10.53 11.15 15.63
CA THR A 64 -10.95 10.53 16.89
C THR A 64 -10.73 9.02 16.84
N HIS A 65 -10.45 8.41 18.00
CA HIS A 65 -10.21 6.98 18.25
C HIS A 65 -11.40 6.05 17.93
N GLU A 66 -12.12 6.26 16.83
CA GLU A 66 -12.92 5.18 16.24
C GLU A 66 -11.95 4.13 15.69
N VAL A 67 -12.40 2.87 15.71
CA VAL A 67 -11.61 1.69 15.34
C VAL A 67 -11.30 1.72 13.83
N VAL A 68 -10.34 2.54 13.42
CA VAL A 68 -9.89 2.67 12.04
C VAL A 68 -8.89 1.55 11.75
N THR A 69 -9.16 0.75 10.72
CA THR A 69 -8.27 -0.30 10.26
C THR A 69 -6.89 0.26 9.87
N LEU A 70 -5.83 -0.18 10.56
CA LEU A 70 -4.45 0.30 10.36
C LEU A 70 -3.72 -0.42 9.21
N TRP A 71 -4.22 -1.57 8.79
CA TRP A 71 -3.52 -2.60 8.00
C TRP A 71 -3.03 -2.17 6.61
N TYR A 72 -3.53 -1.02 6.13
CA TYR A 72 -3.23 -0.46 4.81
C TYR A 72 -2.51 0.89 4.91
N ARG A 73 -2.17 1.33 6.13
CA ARG A 73 -1.57 2.63 6.39
C ARG A 73 -0.07 2.60 6.09
N ALA A 74 0.39 3.60 5.33
CA ALA A 74 1.79 3.71 4.95
C ALA A 74 2.70 4.04 6.15
N PRO A 75 3.96 3.55 6.17
CA PRO A 75 4.87 3.72 7.29
C PRO A 75 5.20 5.19 7.56
N GLU A 76 5.20 6.07 6.55
CA GLU A 76 5.41 7.51 6.74
C GLU A 76 4.29 8.17 7.56
N ILE A 77 3.06 7.66 7.47
CA ILE A 77 1.95 8.15 8.28
C ILE A 77 2.09 7.65 9.72
N LEU A 78 2.41 6.36 9.89
CA LEU A 78 2.62 5.74 11.19
C LEU A 78 3.84 6.33 11.94
N LEU A 79 4.83 6.84 11.22
CA LEU A 79 6.00 7.52 11.78
C LEU A 79 5.81 9.04 11.96
N GLY A 80 4.58 9.54 11.77
CA GLY A 80 4.21 10.92 12.09
C GLY A 80 4.57 11.95 11.03
N SER A 81 4.85 11.56 9.78
CA SER A 81 5.10 12.52 8.70
C SER A 81 3.89 13.44 8.49
N LYS A 82 4.13 14.75 8.56
CA LYS A 82 3.12 15.77 8.23
C LYS A 82 2.95 15.95 6.72
N HIS A 83 3.90 15.46 5.95
CA HIS A 83 3.93 15.55 4.49
C HIS A 83 3.63 14.18 3.90
N TYR A 84 2.46 14.05 3.31
CA TYR A 84 2.04 12.85 2.61
C TYR A 84 1.35 13.22 1.31
N SER A 85 1.46 12.34 0.33
CA SER A 85 1.06 12.57 -1.06
C SER A 85 0.57 11.26 -1.68
N THR A 86 0.53 11.17 -3.01
CA THR A 86 0.09 10.00 -3.76
C THR A 86 0.73 8.66 -3.36
N PRO A 87 1.97 8.57 -2.85
CA PRO A 87 2.55 7.29 -2.46
C PRO A 87 1.80 6.56 -1.34
N VAL A 88 1.03 7.25 -0.49
CA VAL A 88 0.29 6.58 0.59
C VAL A 88 -0.76 5.63 0.04
N ASP A 89 -1.47 6.04 -1.01
CA ASP A 89 -2.46 5.21 -1.68
C ASP A 89 -1.78 3.98 -2.33
N ILE A 90 -0.55 4.15 -2.85
CA ILE A 90 0.20 3.05 -3.46
C ILE A 90 0.59 1.99 -2.43
N TRP A 91 0.99 2.39 -1.22
CA TRP A 91 1.26 1.45 -0.14
C TRP A 91 0.03 0.62 0.21
N SER A 92 -1.12 1.30 0.37
CA SER A 92 -2.40 0.64 0.63
C SER A 92 -2.75 -0.36 -0.48
N ILE A 93 -2.56 0.01 -1.75
CA ILE A 93 -2.76 -0.90 -2.89
C ILE A 93 -1.81 -2.10 -2.82
N GLY A 94 -0.54 -1.91 -2.45
CA GLY A 94 0.41 -3.01 -2.26
C GLY A 94 -0.06 -3.99 -1.18
N CYS A 95 -0.57 -3.48 -0.06
CA CYS A 95 -1.14 -4.31 1.01
C CYS A 95 -2.38 -5.09 0.54
N ILE A 96 -3.29 -4.43 -0.19
CA ILE A 96 -4.48 -5.06 -0.79
C ILE A 96 -4.08 -6.11 -1.83
N PHE A 97 -3.07 -5.84 -2.65
CA PHE A 97 -2.56 -6.79 -3.64
C PHE A 97 -2.05 -8.06 -2.98
N ALA A 98 -1.22 -7.92 -1.95
CA ALA A 98 -0.73 -9.07 -1.18
C ALA A 98 -1.87 -9.82 -0.48
N GLU A 99 -2.87 -9.12 0.07
CA GLU A 99 -4.04 -9.74 0.70
C GLU A 99 -4.90 -10.53 -0.28
N MET A 100 -5.16 -10.00 -1.48
CA MET A 100 -5.86 -10.72 -2.54
C MET A 100 -5.15 -12.03 -2.92
N ALA A 101 -3.82 -12.03 -2.92
CA ALA A 101 -3.02 -13.22 -3.21
C ALA A 101 -2.95 -14.20 -2.02
N ASN A 102 -2.80 -13.70 -0.79
CA ASN A 102 -2.58 -14.50 0.42
C ASN A 102 -3.87 -14.92 1.13
N THR A 103 -5.02 -14.36 0.76
CA THR A 103 -6.34 -14.49 1.43
C THR A 103 -6.41 -13.93 2.87
N HIS A 104 -5.33 -13.31 3.35
CA HIS A 104 -5.24 -12.72 4.68
C HIS A 104 -4.49 -11.37 4.59
N PRO A 105 -4.79 -10.40 5.48
CA PRO A 105 -4.11 -9.11 5.48
C PRO A 105 -2.60 -9.25 5.64
N LEU A 106 -1.85 -8.39 4.94
CA LEU A 106 -0.39 -8.45 4.96
C LEU A 106 0.19 -8.01 6.32
N PHE A 107 -0.36 -6.94 6.89
CA PHE A 107 0.06 -6.38 8.17
C PHE A 107 -1.17 -6.18 9.07
N PRO A 108 -1.62 -7.23 9.80
CA PRO A 108 -2.81 -7.10 10.65
C PRO A 108 -2.45 -6.59 12.06
N GLY A 109 -2.03 -5.33 12.20
CA GLY A 109 -1.73 -4.70 13.47
C GLY A 109 -2.97 -4.26 14.26
N ASP A 110 -2.88 -4.29 15.59
CA ASP A 110 -3.95 -3.85 16.52
C ASP A 110 -3.72 -2.45 17.12
N SER A 111 -2.53 -1.89 16.90
CA SER A 111 -2.08 -0.57 17.35
C SER A 111 -1.05 -0.02 16.37
N GLU A 112 -0.77 1.29 16.38
CA GLU A 112 0.18 1.90 15.45
C GLU A 112 1.59 1.31 15.57
N ILE A 113 2.01 0.97 16.80
CA ILE A 113 3.31 0.35 17.04
C ILE A 113 3.34 -1.11 16.61
N ASP A 114 2.27 -1.88 16.83
CA ASP A 114 2.18 -3.26 16.36
C ASP A 114 2.17 -3.31 14.82
N GLU A 115 1.42 -2.42 14.18
CA GLU A 115 1.40 -2.24 12.72
C GLU A 115 2.81 -1.97 12.17
N LEU A 116 3.52 -0.99 12.74
CA LEU A 116 4.91 -0.69 12.38
C LEU A 116 5.83 -1.92 12.54
N PHE A 117 5.72 -2.64 13.66
CA PHE A 117 6.57 -3.80 13.90
C PHE A 117 6.24 -4.97 12.96
N ARG A 118 4.99 -5.14 12.53
CA ARG A 118 4.63 -6.12 11.49
C ARG A 118 5.22 -5.76 10.15
N ILE A 119 5.18 -4.47 9.78
CA ILE A 119 5.85 -3.97 8.58
C ILE A 119 7.35 -4.27 8.68
N PHE A 120 8.01 -3.90 9.78
CA PHE A 120 9.46 -4.09 9.94
C PHE A 120 9.88 -5.56 9.96
N ARG A 121 9.09 -6.45 10.57
CA ARG A 121 9.38 -7.90 10.56
C ARG A 121 9.41 -8.48 9.14
N ASN A 122 8.57 -7.98 8.24
CA ASN A 122 8.49 -8.46 6.86
C ASN A 122 9.46 -7.72 5.93
N MET A 123 9.50 -6.40 6.04
CA MET A 123 10.19 -5.50 5.10
C MET A 123 11.57 -5.05 5.61
N GLY A 124 11.98 -5.48 6.81
CA GLY A 124 13.18 -5.02 7.51
C GLY A 124 12.96 -3.67 8.20
N THR A 125 13.73 -3.37 9.24
CA THR A 125 13.66 -2.05 9.90
C THR A 125 14.30 -1.01 8.97
N PRO A 126 13.61 0.10 8.61
CA PRO A 126 14.17 1.12 7.74
C PRO A 126 15.32 1.85 8.43
N ASN A 127 16.26 2.32 7.64
CA ASN A 127 17.46 3.05 8.07
C ASN A 127 17.80 4.14 7.03
N GLU A 128 18.84 4.92 7.29
CA GLU A 128 19.24 6.02 6.39
C GLU A 128 19.71 5.57 5.00
N GLU A 129 20.05 4.30 4.81
CA GLU A 129 20.39 3.76 3.49
C GLU A 129 19.12 3.43 2.68
N THR A 130 18.17 2.74 3.28
CA THR A 130 16.91 2.31 2.64
C THR A 130 15.88 3.43 2.54
N TRP A 131 15.89 4.35 3.51
CA TRP A 131 15.04 5.53 3.57
C TRP A 131 15.82 6.71 4.17
N PRO A 132 16.56 7.45 3.33
CA PRO A 132 17.21 8.69 3.76
C PRO A 132 16.20 9.67 4.38
N GLY A 133 16.47 10.12 5.60
CA GLY A 133 15.64 11.01 6.40
C GLY A 133 14.68 10.31 7.37
N VAL A 134 14.62 8.97 7.40
CA VAL A 134 13.72 8.24 8.30
C VAL A 134 13.98 8.55 9.78
N SER A 135 15.24 8.78 10.17
CA SER A 135 15.62 9.11 11.55
C SER A 135 15.09 10.47 12.03
N SER A 136 14.69 11.34 11.09
CA SER A 136 14.14 12.67 11.37
C SER A 136 12.61 12.68 11.51
N LEU A 137 11.94 11.54 11.28
CA LEU A 137 10.49 11.45 11.43
C LEU A 137 10.08 11.50 12.91
N PRO A 138 8.99 12.20 13.27
CA PRO A 138 8.64 12.48 14.68
C PRO A 138 8.59 11.25 15.58
N ASP A 139 8.01 10.17 15.06
CA ASP A 139 7.75 8.96 15.84
C ASP A 139 8.77 7.85 15.59
N TYR A 140 9.81 8.10 14.79
CA TYR A 140 10.92 7.19 14.65
C TYR A 140 11.78 7.14 15.92
N LYS A 141 12.12 5.94 16.39
CA LYS A 141 13.00 5.73 17.56
C LYS A 141 14.18 4.87 17.18
N LEU A 142 15.39 5.32 17.54
CA LEU A 142 16.63 4.55 17.36
C LEU A 142 16.62 3.22 18.15
N THR A 143 15.75 3.12 19.16
CA THR A 143 15.56 1.93 19.98
C THR A 143 14.62 0.90 19.37
N PHE A 144 14.07 1.15 18.17
CA PHE A 144 13.25 0.14 17.50
C PHE A 144 14.07 -1.13 17.24
N PRO A 145 13.45 -2.32 17.39
CA PRO A 145 14.16 -3.55 17.10
C PRO A 145 14.58 -3.61 15.63
N GLN A 146 15.70 -4.27 15.37
CA GLN A 146 16.31 -4.32 14.05
C GLN A 146 15.98 -5.67 13.40
N TRP A 147 15.09 -5.66 12.41
CA TRP A 147 14.73 -6.84 11.62
C TRP A 147 15.37 -6.77 10.23
N ARG A 148 15.71 -7.95 9.69
CA ARG A 148 16.17 -8.09 8.30
C ARG A 148 14.96 -8.27 7.37
N PRO A 149 14.99 -7.73 6.15
CA PRO A 149 13.93 -7.93 5.18
C PRO A 149 13.79 -9.41 4.81
N MET A 150 12.55 -9.86 4.66
CA MET A 150 12.25 -11.16 4.09
C MET A 150 12.20 -11.06 2.55
N PRO A 151 12.55 -12.14 1.81
CA PRO A 151 12.29 -12.20 0.38
C PRO A 151 10.79 -12.01 0.08
N MET A 152 10.46 -11.31 -1.01
CA MET A 152 9.07 -11.00 -1.35
C MET A 152 8.20 -12.25 -1.56
N SER A 153 8.80 -13.34 -2.03
CA SER A 153 8.17 -14.66 -2.14
C SER A 153 7.70 -15.23 -0.79
N LYS A 154 8.29 -14.82 0.34
CA LYS A 154 7.84 -15.16 1.69
C LYS A 154 6.81 -14.17 2.24
N VAL A 155 6.92 -12.90 1.87
CA VAL A 155 5.99 -11.83 2.26
C VAL A 155 4.62 -12.06 1.61
N ALA A 156 4.58 -12.37 0.31
CA ALA A 156 3.37 -12.67 -0.45
C ALA A 156 3.44 -14.09 -1.05
N ARG A 157 3.23 -15.10 -0.19
CA ARG A 157 3.34 -16.53 -0.57
C ARG A 157 2.33 -16.96 -1.62
N GLY A 158 1.19 -16.28 -1.72
CA GLY A 158 0.18 -16.52 -2.76
C GLY A 158 0.55 -15.95 -4.13
N LEU A 159 1.60 -15.11 -4.20
CA LEU A 159 2.02 -14.43 -5.42
C LEU A 159 3.19 -15.16 -6.08
N ASN A 160 2.86 -16.13 -6.93
CA ASN A 160 3.85 -17.05 -7.53
C ASN A 160 4.58 -16.49 -8.77
N SER A 161 4.17 -15.34 -9.31
CA SER A 161 4.82 -14.74 -10.49
C SER A 161 5.93 -13.78 -10.08
N GLN A 162 7.11 -13.90 -10.72
CA GLN A 162 8.25 -13.03 -10.46
C GLN A 162 7.92 -11.55 -10.72
N GLU A 163 7.18 -11.26 -11.79
CA GLU A 163 6.72 -9.91 -12.14
C GLU A 163 5.72 -9.36 -11.12
N GLY A 164 4.96 -10.25 -10.47
CA GLY A 164 4.03 -9.85 -9.42
C GLY A 164 4.78 -9.46 -8.16
N GLN A 165 5.75 -10.27 -7.75
CA GLN A 165 6.62 -9.98 -6.61
C GLN A 165 7.42 -8.69 -6.83
N ASP A 166 7.93 -8.46 -8.04
CA ASP A 166 8.64 -7.24 -8.41
C ASP A 166 7.75 -5.98 -8.33
N LEU A 167 6.52 -6.07 -8.85
CA LEU A 167 5.54 -5.00 -8.75
C LEU A 167 5.19 -4.70 -7.29
N LEU A 168 4.94 -5.75 -6.49
CA LEU A 168 4.61 -5.62 -5.08
C LEU A 168 5.77 -4.98 -4.29
N ALA A 169 7.01 -5.41 -4.56
CA ALA A 169 8.20 -4.81 -3.96
C ALA A 169 8.30 -3.31 -4.29
N SER A 170 7.99 -2.93 -5.53
CA SER A 170 8.00 -1.54 -5.98
C SER A 170 6.90 -0.68 -5.33
N MET A 171 5.76 -1.29 -4.95
CA MET A 171 4.67 -0.64 -4.20
C MET A 171 4.98 -0.50 -2.71
N LEU A 172 5.74 -1.42 -2.12
CA LEU A 172 6.07 -1.45 -0.69
C LEU A 172 7.45 -0.86 -0.37
N ILE A 173 7.99 0.00 -1.24
CA ILE A 173 9.20 0.75 -0.93
C ILE A 173 8.93 1.74 0.21
N TYR A 174 9.79 1.72 1.23
CA TYR A 174 9.73 2.62 2.37
C TYR A 174 9.75 4.09 1.97
N ASN A 175 10.80 4.51 1.27
CA ASN A 175 10.96 5.89 0.85
C ASN A 175 9.83 6.30 -0.12
N PRO A 176 8.91 7.20 0.28
CA PRO A 176 7.77 7.57 -0.55
C PRO A 176 8.17 8.17 -1.90
N CYS A 177 9.34 8.82 -1.98
CA CYS A 177 9.87 9.41 -3.22
C CYS A 177 10.39 8.37 -4.22
N LYS A 178 10.62 7.14 -3.78
CA LYS A 178 11.09 6.02 -4.61
C LYS A 178 9.99 5.00 -4.90
N ARG A 179 8.89 5.05 -4.16
CA ARG A 179 7.72 4.18 -4.35
C ARG A 179 7.10 4.42 -5.73
N ILE A 180 6.78 3.33 -6.44
CA ILE A 180 6.20 3.40 -7.79
C ILE A 180 4.92 4.23 -7.80
N THR A 181 4.65 4.97 -8.87
CA THR A 181 3.36 5.68 -9.01
C THR A 181 2.32 4.78 -9.65
N ALA A 182 1.03 5.06 -9.45
CA ALA A 182 -0.05 4.29 -10.10
C ALA A 182 0.09 4.29 -11.63
N LYS A 183 0.46 5.44 -12.21
CA LYS A 183 0.71 5.58 -13.66
C LYS A 183 1.83 4.66 -14.15
N ILE A 184 2.95 4.59 -13.43
CA ILE A 184 4.08 3.73 -13.82
C ILE A 184 3.75 2.26 -13.56
N ALA A 185 3.03 1.94 -12.48
CA ALA A 185 2.62 0.58 -12.16
C ALA A 185 1.69 -0.03 -13.24
N LEU A 186 0.82 0.76 -13.87
CA LEU A 186 0.00 0.30 -15.01
C LEU A 186 0.83 -0.13 -16.23
N GLU A 187 2.07 0.36 -16.33
CA GLU A 187 3.01 -0.01 -17.39
C GLU A 187 3.86 -1.23 -17.05
N HIS A 188 3.70 -1.81 -15.86
CA HIS A 188 4.53 -2.91 -15.38
C HIS A 188 4.35 -4.21 -16.20
N PRO A 189 5.42 -5.01 -16.43
CA PRO A 189 5.35 -6.29 -17.14
C PRO A 189 4.33 -7.30 -16.59
N TYR A 190 3.98 -7.17 -15.31
CA TYR A 190 2.92 -7.99 -14.67
C TYR A 190 1.56 -7.91 -15.39
N PHE A 191 1.29 -6.79 -16.08
CA PHE A 191 0.05 -6.55 -16.81
C PHE A 191 0.15 -6.76 -18.32
N SER A 192 1.28 -7.20 -18.86
CA SER A 192 1.47 -7.35 -20.31
C SER A 192 0.39 -8.20 -20.98
N ALA A 193 -0.08 -9.26 -20.32
CA ALA A 193 -1.14 -10.13 -20.84
C ALA A 193 -2.55 -9.49 -20.88
N LEU A 194 -2.77 -8.37 -20.17
CA LEU A 194 -4.05 -7.63 -20.18
C LEU A 194 -4.06 -6.49 -21.22
N LYS A 195 -2.90 -6.19 -21.81
CA LYS A 195 -2.73 -5.13 -22.82
C LYS A 195 -2.83 -5.64 -24.25
N ASN A 196 -2.86 -6.96 -24.43
CA ASN A 196 -3.08 -7.66 -25.69
C ASN A 196 -4.55 -8.07 -25.78
#